data_AF-A0A0Q8QFD0-F1
#
_entry.id   AF-A0A0Q8QFD0-F1
#
_cell.length_a   1.000
_cell.length_b   1.000
_cell.length_c   1.000
_cell.angle_alpha   90.00
_cell.angle_beta   90.00
_cell.angle_gamma   90.00
#
_symmetry.space_group_name_H-M   'P 1'
#
loop_
_entity.id
_entity.type
_entity.pdbx_description
1 polymer ?
#
loop_
_entity_poly.entity_id
_entity_poly.type
_entity_poly.pdbx_seq_one_letter_code
_entity_poly.pdbx_strand_id
1 'polypeptide(L)' 'MLSHKTIETTKYEIRGRDSAWKRTLVVMTNLALDPADKDYDALAEAELLDAITAYWKANPTLLDAVNVRSIREG' A
#
# COMPACT_ATOMS: atom_id res chain seq x y z
N MET A 1 -4.15 1.88 -13.00
CA MET A 1 -2.98 2.18 -12.14
C MET A 1 -3.53 2.58 -10.78
N LEU A 2 -3.01 2.06 -9.67
CA LEU A 2 -3.43 2.49 -8.34
C LEU A 2 -3.09 3.98 -8.18
N SER A 3 -4.09 4.80 -7.86
CA SER A 3 -3.94 6.25 -7.74
C SER A 3 -4.73 6.73 -6.52
N HIS A 4 -4.06 7.48 -5.65
CA HIS A 4 -4.64 8.12 -4.48
C HIS A 4 -3.77 9.34 -4.12
N LYS A 5 -4.37 10.40 -3.59
CA LYS A 5 -3.68 11.70 -3.33
C LYS A 5 -2.44 11.58 -2.42
N THR A 6 -2.39 10.53 -1.60
CA THR A 6 -1.31 10.29 -0.63
C THR A 6 -0.25 9.31 -1.12
N ILE A 7 -0.43 8.73 -2.31
CA ILE A 7 0.52 7.79 -2.88
C ILE A 7 1.59 8.59 -3.61
N GLU A 8 2.82 8.47 -3.14
CA GLU A 8 4.01 9.07 -3.76
C GLU A 8 4.48 8.22 -4.94
N THR A 9 4.52 6.89 -4.76
CA THR A 9 4.86 5.97 -5.84
C THR A 9 4.38 4.55 -5.56
N THR A 10 4.36 3.72 -6.60
CA THR A 10 4.12 2.28 -6.48
C THR A 10 5.22 1.49 -7.20
N LYS A 11 5.58 0.33 -6.65
CA LYS A 11 6.53 -0.58 -7.30
C LYS A 11 6.11 -2.03 -7.12
N TYR A 12 6.48 -2.88 -8.07
CA TYR A 12 6.30 -4.32 -7.95
C TYR A 12 7.57 -4.96 -7.42
N GLU A 13 7.42 -5.87 -6.46
CA GLU A 13 8.49 -6.69 -5.94
C GLU A 13 8.06 -8.17 -6.01
N ILE A 14 9.01 -9.06 -6.30
CA ILE A 14 8.80 -10.50 -6.17
C ILE A 14 9.50 -10.92 -4.88
N ARG A 15 8.74 -11.48 -3.94
CA ARG A 15 9.28 -11.94 -2.65
C ARG A 15 9.06 -13.43 -2.49
N GLY A 16 10.09 -14.17 -2.06
CA GLY A 16 9.91 -15.54 -1.62
C GLY A 16 9.29 -15.57 -0.23
N ARG A 17 8.13 -16.20 -0.07
CA ARG A 17 7.52 -16.48 1.24
C ARG A 17 6.85 -17.85 1.17
N ASP A 18 7.09 -18.70 2.18
CA ASP A 18 6.44 -20.01 2.30
C ASP A 18 6.66 -20.92 1.07
N SER A 19 7.89 -20.94 0.53
CA SER A 19 8.28 -21.70 -0.68
C SER A 19 7.58 -21.28 -1.99
N ALA A 20 6.88 -20.13 -2.00
CA ALA A 20 6.27 -19.54 -3.19
C ALA A 20 6.80 -18.13 -3.47
N TRP A 21 6.95 -17.79 -4.75
CA TRP A 21 7.22 -16.42 -5.19
C TRP A 21 5.91 -15.65 -5.24
N LYS A 22 5.83 -14.56 -4.47
CA LYS A 22 4.65 -13.69 -4.41
C LYS A 22 4.94 -12.36 -5.09
N ARG A 23 4.10 -11.97 -6.05
CA ARG A 23 4.11 -10.65 -6.66
C ARG A 23 3.42 -9.67 -5.73
N THR A 24 4.21 -8.79 -5.14
CA THR A 24 3.79 -7.80 -4.15
C THR A 24 3.77 -6.41 -4.79
N LEU A 25 2.68 -5.67 -4.63
CA LEU A 25 2.66 -4.23 -4.89
C LEU A 25 3.08 -3.51 -3.62
N VAL A 26 4.15 -2.74 -3.70
CA VAL A 26 4.56 -1.83 -2.62
C VAL A 26 4.02 -0.45 -2.93
N VAL A 27 3.19 0.06 -2.02
CA VAL A 27 2.59 1.40 -2.07
C VAL A 27 3.36 2.29 -1.12
N MET A 28 4.03 3.31 -1.65
CA MET A 28 4.80 4.26 -0.87
C MET A 28 3.94 5.50 -0.65
N THR A 29 3.70 5.87 0.60
CA THR A 29 2.83 6.97 1.00
C THR A 29 3.50 7.91 1.99
N ASN A 30 3.08 9.16 1.98
CA ASN A 30 3.49 10.17 2.96
C ASN A 30 2.65 10.15 4.26
N LEU A 31 1.63 9.28 4.34
CA LEU A 31 0.81 9.12 5.55
C LEU A 31 1.59 8.48 6.69
N ALA A 32 1.32 8.92 7.92
CA ALA A 32 1.60 8.11 9.10
C ALA A 32 0.63 6.93 9.13
N LEU A 33 1.18 5.72 9.28
CA LEU A 33 0.42 4.48 9.36
C LEU A 33 0.43 3.88 10.77
N ASP A 34 1.15 4.52 11.70
CA ASP A 34 1.16 4.14 13.11
C ASP A 34 0.15 5.01 13.87
N PRO A 35 -0.91 4.43 14.46
CA PRO A 35 -1.87 5.17 15.27
C PRO A 35 -1.28 5.92 16.48
N ALA A 36 -0.06 5.58 16.90
CA ALA A 36 0.66 6.30 17.95
C ALA A 36 1.37 7.58 17.45
N ASP A 37 1.48 7.78 16.13
CA ASP A 37 2.05 8.99 15.55
C ASP A 37 1.08 10.17 15.71
N LYS A 38 1.60 11.33 16.12
CA LYS A 38 0.81 12.57 16.28
C LYS A 38 0.14 13.03 14.97
N ASP A 39 0.73 12.67 13.84
CA ASP A 39 0.30 13.06 12.50
C ASP A 39 -0.51 11.93 11.82
N TYR A 40 -0.91 10.92 12.59
CA TYR A 40 -1.79 9.84 12.13
C TYR A 40 -3.19 10.37 11.80
N ASP A 41 -3.67 10.05 10.61
CA ASP A 41 -5.00 10.39 10.14
C ASP A 41 -5.73 9.11 9.73
N ALA A 42 -6.62 8.65 10.61
CA ALA A 42 -7.43 7.45 10.39
C ALA A 42 -8.34 7.56 9.16
N LEU A 43 -8.82 8.75 8.82
CA LEU A 43 -9.67 8.95 7.65
C LEU A 43 -8.84 8.79 6.38
N ALA A 44 -7.66 9.42 6.34
CA ALA A 44 -6.77 9.31 5.19
C ALA A 44 -6.22 7.89 4.99
N GLU A 45 -5.96 7.14 6.07
CA GLU A 45 -5.60 5.72 5.98
C GLU A 45 -6.78 4.90 5.43
N ALA A 46 -8.00 5.11 5.93
CA ALA A 46 -9.19 4.42 5.43
C ALA A 46 -9.44 4.68 3.93
N GLU A 47 -9.34 5.93 3.48
CA GLU A 47 -9.44 6.29 2.05
C GLU A 47 -8.38 5.59 1.20
N LEU A 48 -7.14 5.49 1.70
CA LEU A 48 -6.06 4.77 1.02
C LEU A 48 -6.34 3.26 0.93
N LEU A 49 -6.83 2.64 2.00
CA LEU A 49 -7.19 1.21 2.03
C LEU A 49 -8.35 0.89 1.08
N ASP A 50 -9.33 1.78 0.97
CA ASP A 50 -10.43 1.67 0.01
C ASP A 50 -9.92 1.73 -1.44
N ALA A 51 -9.01 2.66 -1.75
CA ALA A 51 -8.39 2.76 -3.07
C ALA A 51 -7.59 1.50 -3.44
N ILE A 52 -6.83 0.94 -2.49
CA ILE A 52 -6.10 -0.33 -2.67
C ILE A 52 -7.08 -1.48 -2.93
N THR A 53 -8.16 -1.56 -2.15
CA THR A 53 -9.18 -2.60 -2.29
C THR A 53 -9.89 -2.52 -3.63
N ALA A 54 -10.26 -1.31 -4.08
CA ALA A 54 -10.86 -1.08 -5.39
C ALA A 54 -9.92 -1.50 -6.52
N TYR A 55 -8.63 -1.16 -6.41
CA TYR A 55 -7.61 -1.58 -7.37
C TYR A 55 -7.48 -3.11 -7.44
N TRP A 56 -7.48 -3.80 -6.30
CA TRP A 56 -7.45 -5.27 -6.25
C TRP A 56 -8.67 -5.91 -6.90
N LYS A 57 -9.87 -5.41 -6.60
CA LYS A 57 -11.11 -5.91 -7.22
C LYS A 57 -11.09 -5.77 -8.74
N ALA A 58 -10.50 -4.70 -9.26
CA ALA A 58 -10.33 -4.51 -10.70
C ALA A 58 -9.21 -5.38 -11.32
N ASN A 59 -8.33 -5.97 -10.51
CA ASN A 59 -7.12 -6.68 -10.96
C ASN A 59 -6.89 -8.00 -10.21
N PRO A 60 -7.84 -8.95 -10.24
CA PRO A 60 -7.88 -10.10 -9.32
C PRO A 60 -6.73 -11.11 -9.45
N THR A 61 -5.96 -11.09 -10.54
CA THR A 61 -4.88 -12.05 -10.81
C THR A 61 -3.49 -11.43 -10.85
N LEU A 62 -3.37 -10.14 -10.56
CA LEU A 62 -2.12 -9.39 -10.77
C LEU A 62 -1.16 -9.44 -9.58
N LEU A 63 -1.68 -9.68 -8.37
CA LEU A 63 -0.95 -9.49 -7.12
C LEU A 63 -1.33 -10.55 -6.09
N ASP A 64 -0.33 -11.05 -5.37
CA ASP A 64 -0.53 -11.92 -4.21
C ASP A 64 -0.62 -11.12 -2.90
N ALA A 65 -0.03 -9.92 -2.87
CA ALA A 65 0.02 -9.07 -1.68
C ALA A 65 0.17 -7.59 -2.04
N VAL A 66 -0.28 -6.73 -1.12
CA VAL A 66 0.00 -5.29 -1.12
C VAL A 66 0.67 -4.96 0.19
N ASN A 67 1.75 -4.18 0.13
CA ASN A 67 2.47 -3.69 1.29
C ASN A 67 2.49 -2.17 1.24
N VAL A 68 1.96 -1.52 2.26
CA VAL A 68 1.95 -0.06 2.36
C VAL A 68 3.12 0.37 3.24
N ARG A 69 3.91 1.33 2.76
CA ARG A 69 5.07 1.87 3.46
C ARG A 69 4.98 3.37 3.56
N SER A 70 5.10 3.86 4.79
CA SER A 70 5.34 5.28 5.02
C SER A 70 6.78 5.62 4.65
N ILE A 71 6.99 6.70 3.89
CA ILE A 71 8.33 7.22 3.53
C ILE A 71 8.63 8.57 4.17
N ARG A 72 8.02 8.86 5.32
CA ARG A 72 8.34 10.07 6.06
C ARG A 72 9.82 10.02 6.47
N GLU A 73 10.60 10.99 6.00
CA GLU A 73 11.89 11.30 6.61
C GLU A 73 11.56 11.88 8.00
N GLY A 74 11.92 11.13 9.05
CA GLY A 74 11.70 11.53 10.44
C GLY A 74 12.53 12.74 10.86
#